data_AF-A0A7S1VZB8-F1
#
_entry.id   AF-A0A7S1VZB8-F1
#
_cell.length_a   1.000
_cell.length_b   1.000
_cell.length_c   1.000
_cell.angle_alpha   90.00
_cell.angle_beta   90.00
_cell.angle_gamma   90.00
#
_symmetry.space_group_name_H-M   'P 1'
#
loop_
_entity.id
_entity.type
_entity.pdbx_description
1 polymer ?
#
loop_
_entity_poly.entity_id
_entity_poly.type
_entity_poly.pdbx_seq_one_letter_code
_entity_poly.pdbx_strand_id
1 'polypeptide(L)'
;ASEVAAVVAVEEKACSEIMAEASAIKDDCQAELDRAMPAYYEAVEALNALNPKDVNEAKAYSSPPKKVELVLNAVLTILEEGTGWDNARKLMSKSDFIQ
;
A
#
# COMPACT_ATOMS: atom_id res chain seq x y z
N ALA A 1 15.12 -51.86 11.56
CA ALA A 1 14.76 -50.95 12.67
C ALA A 1 15.78 -49.82 12.85
N SER A 2 17.08 -50.10 12.94
CA SER A 2 18.14 -49.08 13.12
C SER A 2 18.26 -48.07 11.96
N GLU A 3 18.07 -48.50 10.71
CA GLU A 3 18.31 -47.67 9.53
C GLU A 3 17.19 -46.65 9.29
N VAL A 4 15.93 -47.06 9.52
CA VAL A 4 14.75 -46.19 9.42
C VAL A 4 14.80 -45.06 10.46
N ALA A 5 15.26 -45.35 11.68
CA ALA A 5 15.41 -44.33 12.72
C ALA A 5 16.47 -43.28 12.37
N ALA A 6 17.56 -43.69 11.70
CA ALA A 6 18.62 -42.78 11.26
C ALA A 6 18.14 -41.85 10.13
N VAL A 7 17.37 -42.37 9.17
CA VAL A 7 16.79 -41.57 8.08
C VAL A 7 15.79 -40.54 8.62
N VAL A 8 14.89 -40.95 9.51
CA VAL A 8 13.91 -40.06 10.13
C VAL A 8 14.58 -38.92 10.89
N ALA A 9 15.67 -39.18 11.63
CA ALA A 9 16.38 -38.13 12.37
C ALA A 9 17.05 -37.09 11.45
N VAL A 10 17.53 -37.50 10.28
CA VAL A 10 18.10 -36.59 9.28
C VAL A 10 17.01 -35.73 8.64
N GLU A 11 15.88 -36.34 8.28
CA GLU A 11 14.73 -35.63 7.70
C GLU A 11 14.09 -34.66 8.70
N GLU A 12 13.98 -35.04 9.98
CA GLU A 12 13.46 -34.19 11.05
C GLU A 12 14.33 -32.93 11.24
N LYS A 13 15.66 -33.09 11.20
CA LYS A 13 16.58 -31.96 11.29
C LYS A 13 16.46 -31.03 10.08
N ALA A 14 16.43 -31.58 8.87
CA ALA A 14 16.25 -30.77 7.66
C ALA A 14 14.90 -30.04 7.65
N CYS A 15 13.82 -30.70 8.10
CA CYS A 15 12.51 -30.09 8.25
C CYS A 15 12.53 -28.96 9.28
N SER A 16 13.16 -29.16 10.43
CA SER A 16 13.28 -28.14 11.48
C SER A 16 14.06 -26.91 11.01
N GLU A 17 15.11 -27.08 10.20
CA GLU A 17 15.89 -25.97 9.63
C GLU A 17 15.04 -25.15 8.67
N ILE A 18 14.34 -25.81 7.74
CA ILE A 18 13.43 -25.15 6.79
C ILE A 18 12.29 -24.42 7.52
N MET A 19 11.73 -25.03 8.58
CA MET A 19 10.70 -24.40 9.40
C MET A 19 11.21 -23.13 10.09
N ALA A 20 12.44 -23.15 10.61
CA ALA A 20 13.04 -21.99 11.27
C ALA A 20 13.26 -20.84 10.27
N GLU A 21 13.78 -21.14 9.08
CA GLU A 21 13.96 -20.14 8.02
C GLU A 21 12.62 -19.55 7.55
N ALA A 22 11.61 -20.40 7.34
CA ALA A 22 10.28 -19.96 6.96
C ALA A 22 9.62 -19.09 8.03
N SER A 23 9.82 -19.42 9.32
CA SER A 23 9.32 -18.60 10.43
C SER A 23 10.00 -17.25 10.46
N ALA A 24 11.33 -17.19 10.28
CA ALA A 24 12.07 -15.94 10.26
C ALA A 24 11.57 -15.01 9.14
N ILE A 25 11.42 -15.53 7.92
CA ILE A 25 10.88 -14.75 6.79
C ILE A 25 9.47 -14.25 7.09
N LYS A 26 8.61 -15.12 7.65
CA LYS A 26 7.25 -14.76 8.03
C LYS A 26 7.24 -13.61 9.05
N ASP A 27 8.08 -13.71 10.08
CA ASP A 27 8.12 -12.74 11.16
C ASP A 27 8.68 -11.39 10.69
N ASP A 28 9.68 -11.39 9.81
CA ASP A 28 10.19 -10.17 9.16
C ASP A 28 9.12 -9.49 8.30
N CYS A 29 8.40 -10.26 7.47
CA CYS A 29 7.30 -9.73 6.66
C CYS A 29 6.16 -9.19 7.54
N GLN A 30 5.82 -9.89 8.63
CA GLN A 30 4.79 -9.44 9.55
C GLN A 30 5.19 -8.14 10.24
N ALA A 31 6.45 -7.99 10.65
CA ALA A 31 6.96 -6.78 11.27
C ALA A 31 6.88 -5.56 10.33
N GLU A 32 7.27 -5.72 9.06
CA GLU A 32 7.16 -4.65 8.06
C GLU A 32 5.70 -4.30 7.74
N LEU A 33 4.81 -5.30 7.70
CA LEU A 33 3.38 -5.09 7.53
C LEU A 33 2.80 -4.31 8.72
N ASP A 34 3.08 -4.74 9.94
CA ASP A 34 2.60 -4.10 11.18
C ASP A 34 3.10 -2.67 11.31
N ARG A 35 4.27 -2.35 10.72
CA ARG A 35 4.79 -0.99 10.63
C ARG A 35 4.08 -0.14 9.56
N ALA A 36 3.70 -0.73 8.43
CA ALA A 36 3.06 -0.02 7.32
C ALA A 36 1.56 0.22 7.56
N MET A 37 0.86 -0.72 8.22
CA MET A 37 -0.58 -0.67 8.40
C MET A 37 -1.09 0.57 9.16
N PRO A 38 -0.43 1.06 10.23
CA PRO A 38 -0.87 2.27 10.93
C PRO A 38 -0.92 3.50 10.02
N ALA A 39 0.12 3.71 9.20
CA ALA A 39 0.17 4.82 8.26
C ALA A 39 -0.88 4.68 7.15
N TYR A 40 -1.16 3.45 6.71
CA TYR A 40 -2.23 3.18 5.76
C TYR A 40 -3.61 3.54 6.33
N TYR A 41 -3.93 3.07 7.55
CA TYR A 41 -5.21 3.37 8.17
C TYR A 41 -5.37 4.86 8.47
N GLU A 42 -4.32 5.54 8.93
CA GLU A 42 -4.32 6.99 9.13
C GLU A 42 -4.60 7.74 7.81
N ALA A 43 -4.01 7.30 6.69
CA ALA A 43 -4.27 7.90 5.38
C ALA A 43 -5.72 7.65 4.91
N VAL A 44 -6.29 6.47 5.19
CA VAL A 44 -7.70 6.16 4.90
C VAL A 44 -8.64 7.04 5.75
N GLU A 45 -8.34 7.22 7.04
CA GLU A 45 -9.12 8.12 7.91
C GLU A 45 -9.04 9.58 7.45
N ALA A 46 -7.85 10.04 7.06
CA ALA A 46 -7.67 11.39 6.52
C ALA A 46 -8.45 11.61 5.22
N LEU A 47 -8.55 10.59 4.36
CA LEU A 47 -9.37 10.62 3.15
C LEU A 47 -10.86 10.74 3.49
N ASN A 48 -11.35 9.96 4.47
CA ASN A 48 -12.74 10.02 4.94
C ASN A 48 -13.11 11.38 5.57
N ALA A 49 -12.13 12.10 6.11
CA ALA A 49 -12.32 13.44 6.67
C ALA A 49 -12.45 14.54 5.60
N LEU A 50 -12.15 14.24 4.32
CA LEU A 50 -12.14 15.23 3.25
C LEU A 50 -13.57 15.62 2.84
N ASN A 51 -13.87 16.92 2.86
CA ASN A 51 -15.17 17.41 2.47
C ASN A 51 -15.28 17.53 0.94
N PRO A 52 -16.39 17.09 0.31
CA PRO A 52 -16.65 17.34 -1.10
C PRO A 52 -16.53 18.82 -1.52
N LYS A 53 -16.77 19.77 -0.61
CA LYS A 53 -16.59 21.20 -0.87
C LYS A 53 -15.12 21.56 -1.15
N ASP A 54 -14.20 21.05 -0.35
CA ASP A 54 -12.76 21.37 -0.45
C ASP A 54 -12.18 20.87 -1.78
N VAL A 55 -12.66 19.72 -2.27
CA VAL A 55 -12.26 19.20 -3.59
C VAL A 55 -12.88 19.99 -4.74
N ASN A 56 -14.12 20.47 -4.58
CA ASN A 56 -14.70 21.39 -5.57
C ASN A 56 -13.93 22.71 -5.65
N GLU A 57 -13.43 23.23 -4.53
CA GLU A 57 -12.52 24.39 -4.52
C GLU A 57 -11.21 24.07 -5.24
N ALA A 58 -10.59 22.92 -4.96
CA ALA A 58 -9.37 22.51 -5.64
C ALA A 58 -9.54 22.35 -7.16
N LYS A 59 -10.70 21.87 -7.61
CA LYS A 59 -11.04 21.76 -9.04
C LYS A 59 -11.30 23.09 -9.73
N ALA A 60 -11.62 24.14 -8.97
CA ALA A 60 -11.89 25.46 -9.50
C ALA A 60 -10.60 26.22 -9.85
N TYR A 61 -9.43 25.74 -9.43
CA TYR A 61 -8.16 26.36 -9.78
C TYR A 61 -7.95 26.40 -11.29
N SER A 62 -7.82 27.61 -11.82
CA SER A 62 -7.42 27.86 -13.22
C SER A 62 -5.95 27.50 -13.44
N SER A 63 -5.13 27.70 -12.42
CA SER A 63 -3.75 27.23 -12.33
C SER A 63 -3.54 26.65 -10.93
N PRO A 64 -3.25 25.34 -10.81
CA PRO A 64 -3.10 24.70 -9.51
C PRO A 64 -1.83 25.19 -8.80
N PRO A 65 -1.85 25.35 -7.47
CA PRO A 65 -0.63 25.50 -6.70
C PRO A 65 0.32 24.31 -6.93
N LYS A 66 1.63 24.56 -7.04
CA LYS A 66 2.65 23.50 -7.33
C LYS A 66 2.53 22.25 -6.45
N LYS A 67 2.20 22.42 -5.17
CA LYS A 67 2.03 21.30 -4.23
C LYS A 67 0.81 20.44 -4.58
N VAL A 68 -0.30 21.07 -4.96
CA VAL A 68 -1.54 20.39 -5.36
C VAL A 68 -1.32 19.62 -6.66
N GLU A 69 -0.65 20.24 -7.62
CA GLU A 69 -0.28 19.61 -8.89
C GLU A 69 0.63 18.40 -8.68
N LEU A 70 1.66 18.52 -7.84
CA LEU A 70 2.58 17.42 -7.54
C LEU A 70 1.85 16.22 -6.93
N VAL A 71 1.01 16.46 -5.93
CA VAL A 71 0.25 15.39 -5.24
C VAL A 71 -0.70 14.71 -6.22
N LEU A 72 -1.46 15.47 -7.01
CA LEU A 72 -2.40 14.89 -7.97
C LEU A 72 -1.69 14.14 -9.12
N ASN A 73 -0.52 14.61 -9.57
CA ASN A 73 0.27 13.87 -10.55
C ASN A 73 0.82 12.55 -9.98
N ALA A 74 1.20 12.52 -8.69
CA ALA A 74 1.58 11.28 -8.03
C ALA A 74 0.41 10.29 -7.96
N VAL A 75 -0.79 10.77 -7.61
CA VAL A 75 -2.01 9.94 -7.60
C VAL A 75 -2.33 9.42 -9.01
N LEU A 76 -2.30 10.27 -10.04
CA LEU A 76 -2.52 9.84 -11.44
C LEU A 76 -1.52 8.77 -11.88
N THR A 77 -0.26 8.88 -11.46
CA THR A 77 0.78 7.91 -11.78
C THR A 77 0.49 6.55 -11.13
N ILE A 78 0.04 6.54 -9.88
CA ILE A 78 -0.37 5.31 -9.18
C ILE A 78 -1.61 4.68 -9.83
N LEU A 79 -2.52 5.51 -10.37
CA LEU A 79 -3.71 5.07 -11.07
C LEU A 79 -3.47 4.73 -12.55
N GLU A 80 -2.21 4.77 -13.01
CA GLU A 80 -1.82 4.55 -14.41
C GLU A 80 -2.57 5.44 -15.42
N GLU A 81 -3.02 6.62 -14.97
CA GLU A 81 -3.62 7.64 -15.83
C GLU A 81 -2.54 8.63 -16.30
N GLY A 82 -2.76 9.24 -17.48
CA GLY A 82 -1.81 10.23 -18.01
C GLY A 82 -1.65 11.43 -17.06
N THR A 83 -0.41 11.81 -16.74
CA THR A 83 -0.12 12.96 -15.86
C THR A 83 -0.57 14.28 -16.48
N GLY A 84 -0.97 15.25 -15.66
CA GLY A 84 -1.36 16.59 -16.10
C GLY A 84 -2.63 17.10 -15.44
N TRP A 85 -2.76 18.43 -15.34
CA TRP A 85 -3.85 19.08 -14.61
C TRP A 85 -5.24 18.75 -15.18
N ASP A 86 -5.39 18.63 -16.49
CA ASP A 86 -6.67 18.28 -17.10
C ASP A 86 -7.15 16.89 -16.70
N ASN A 87 -6.23 15.92 -16.60
CA ASN A 87 -6.56 14.57 -16.14
C ASN A 87 -6.78 14.54 -14.62
N ALA A 88 -6.01 15.31 -13.85
CA ALA A 88 -6.23 15.48 -12.41
C ALA A 88 -7.62 16.06 -12.13
N ARG A 89 -8.06 17.03 -12.92
CA ARG A 89 -9.38 17.65 -12.82
C ARG A 89 -10.50 16.68 -13.18
N LYS A 90 -10.30 15.83 -14.19
CA LYS A 90 -11.22 14.74 -14.53
C LYS A 90 -11.31 13.71 -13.41
N LEU A 91 -10.18 13.31 -12.84
CA LEU A 91 -10.10 12.37 -11.72
C LEU A 91 -10.90 12.90 -10.52
N MET A 92 -10.66 14.14 -10.10
CA MET A 92 -11.43 14.80 -9.02
C MET A 92 -12.92 15.02 -9.37
N SER A 93 -13.33 14.82 -10.64
CA SER A 93 -14.73 14.89 -11.07
C SER A 93 -15.46 13.56 -11.01
N LYS A 94 -14.75 12.44 -10.82
CA LYS A 94 -15.39 11.15 -10.62
C LYS A 94 -16.08 11.15 -9.25
N SER A 95 -17.32 10.67 -9.21
CA SER A 95 -18.11 10.54 -7.97
C SER A 95 -17.42 9.64 -6.94
N ASP A 96 -16.57 8.72 -7.40
CA ASP A 96 -15.88 7.72 -6.60
C ASP A 96 -14.49 8.19 -6.11
N PHE A 97 -14.14 9.47 -6.29
CA PHE A 97 -12.80 9.98 -5.95
C PHE A 97 -12.56 10.14 -4.43
N ILE A 98 -13.61 10.35 -3.63
CA ILE A 98 -13.53 10.56 -2.17
C ILE A 98 -14.62 9.72 -1.48
N GLN A 99 -14.62 8.41 -1.73
CA GLN A 99 -15.49 7.49 -0.99
C GLN A 99 -14.90 7.13 0.37
#